data_AF-A0A970C2U7-F1
#
_entry.id   AF-A0A970C2U7-F1
#
_cell.length_a   1.000
_cell.length_b   1.000
_cell.length_c   1.000
_cell.angle_alpha   90.00
_cell.angle_beta   90.00
_cell.angle_gamma   90.00
#
_symmetry.space_group_name_H-M   'P 1'
#
loop_
_entity.id
_entity.type
_entity.pdbx_description
1 polymer ?
#
loop_
_entity_poly.entity_id
_entity_poly.type
_entity_poly.pdbx_seq_one_letter_code
_entity_poly.pdbx_strand_id
1 'polypeptide(L)'
;AEYQIYLAVQCCEHLNRALVVERVVMKQYRLEQVSVYPIAHAGGSMAALAMDLFQDPVLVEEIQAQAGLDIGHTLIGMHLKPVAVPTRLSVNKVGEACLVAARTRPRLIGGARAVYAKPGTEELVSDKK
;
A
#
# COMPACT_ATOMS: atom_id res chain seq x y z
N ALA A 1 14.63 8.10 1.43
CA ALA A 1 13.68 8.30 0.31
C ALA A 1 13.49 9.80 0.09
N GLU A 2 13.71 10.29 -1.13
CA GLU A 2 13.60 11.71 -1.52
C GLU A 2 12.23 12.33 -1.20
N TYR A 3 11.18 11.51 -1.20
CA TYR A 3 9.80 11.94 -0.98
C TYR A 3 9.21 11.58 0.40
N GLN A 4 10.03 11.15 1.38
CA GLN A 4 9.57 10.72 2.71
C GLN A 4 8.50 9.60 2.66
N ILE A 5 8.57 8.74 1.65
CA ILE A 5 7.69 7.57 1.50
C ILE A 5 8.43 6.32 1.98
N TYR A 6 7.73 5.49 2.73
CA TYR A 6 8.18 4.14 3.09
C TYR A 6 7.51 3.11 2.18
N LEU A 7 8.30 2.17 1.68
CA LEU A 7 7.82 1.09 0.82
C LEU A 7 7.58 -0.18 1.64
N ALA A 8 6.56 -0.92 1.22
CA ALA A 8 6.29 -2.27 1.67
C ALA A 8 6.00 -3.13 0.44
N VAL A 9 6.64 -4.29 0.36
CA VAL A 9 6.52 -5.19 -0.79
C VAL A 9 5.89 -6.50 -0.34
N GLN A 10 4.68 -6.77 -0.83
CA GLN A 10 3.92 -7.97 -0.50
C GLN A 10 4.55 -9.23 -1.11
N CYS A 11 4.71 -10.27 -0.29
CA CYS A 11 4.98 -11.63 -0.74
C CYS A 11 3.71 -12.27 -1.37
N CYS A 12 3.88 -13.32 -2.18
CA CYS A 12 2.75 -14.13 -2.62
C CYS A 12 2.07 -14.87 -1.45
N GLU A 13 0.92 -15.47 -1.74
CA GLU A 13 0.09 -16.21 -0.79
C GLU A 13 0.80 -17.38 -0.09
N HIS A 14 1.88 -17.93 -0.66
CA HIS A 14 2.68 -18.98 -0.02
C HIS A 14 3.32 -18.52 1.30
N LEU A 15 3.61 -17.22 1.43
CA LEU A 15 4.12 -16.60 2.66
C LEU A 15 3.03 -15.75 3.32
N ASN A 16 1.78 -16.13 3.15
CA ASN A 16 0.61 -15.48 3.75
C ASN A 16 0.52 -13.97 3.48
N ARG A 17 1.09 -13.51 2.36
CA ARG A 17 1.12 -12.08 1.98
C ARG A 17 1.84 -11.18 2.99
N ALA A 18 2.74 -11.74 3.80
CA ALA A 18 3.68 -10.98 4.61
C ALA A 18 4.46 -9.98 3.75
N LEU A 19 4.94 -8.89 4.35
CA LEU A 19 5.50 -7.78 3.60
C LEU A 19 6.94 -7.51 3.99
N VAL A 20 7.78 -7.28 2.98
CA VAL A 20 9.15 -6.80 3.18
C VAL A 20 9.10 -5.29 3.39
N VAL A 21 9.67 -4.82 4.50
CA VAL A 21 9.80 -3.40 4.86
C VAL A 21 11.19 -3.13 5.43
N GLU A 22 11.59 -1.87 5.49
CA GLU A 22 12.78 -1.47 6.26
C GLU A 22 12.50 -1.61 7.76
N ARG A 23 13.49 -2.05 8.56
CA ARG A 23 13.33 -2.24 10.02
C ARG A 23 12.90 -0.96 10.74
N VAL A 24 13.28 0.21 10.24
CA VAL A 24 12.83 1.50 10.77
C VAL A 24 11.31 1.66 10.66
N VAL A 25 10.71 1.17 9.57
CA VAL A 25 9.25 1.21 9.34
C VAL A 25 8.55 0.30 10.34
N MET A 26 9.03 -0.94 10.48
CA MET A 26 8.51 -1.89 11.48
C MET A 26 8.49 -1.26 12.88
N LYS A 27 9.59 -0.64 13.31
CA LYS A 27 9.68 0.02 14.62
C LYS A 27 8.77 1.24 14.72
N GLN A 28 8.77 2.12 13.72
CA GLN A 28 8.00 3.37 13.71
C GLN A 28 6.50 3.11 13.77
N TYR A 29 6.01 2.11 13.04
CA TYR A 29 4.60 1.74 12.98
C TYR A 29 4.20 0.61 13.93
N ARG A 30 5.15 0.09 14.74
CA ARG A 30 4.94 -1.00 15.70
C ARG A 30 4.31 -2.24 15.07
N LEU A 31 4.88 -2.65 13.94
CA LEU A 31 4.42 -3.79 13.17
C LEU A 31 4.98 -5.09 13.76
N GLU A 32 4.21 -6.18 13.69
CA GLU A 32 4.65 -7.49 14.15
C GLU A 32 5.61 -8.12 13.15
N GLN A 33 6.81 -8.47 13.61
CA GLN A 33 7.82 -9.10 12.77
C GLN A 33 7.53 -10.60 12.61
N VAL A 34 7.65 -11.12 11.39
CA VAL A 34 7.58 -12.56 11.12
C VAL A 34 8.90 -13.08 10.56
N SER A 35 9.16 -14.38 10.71
CA SER A 35 10.46 -14.99 10.38
C SER A 35 10.35 -15.94 9.19
N VAL A 36 10.75 -15.47 8.02
CA VAL A 36 10.99 -16.27 6.80
C VAL A 36 11.90 -15.46 5.87
N TYR A 37 12.64 -16.11 4.98
CA TYR A 37 13.37 -15.42 3.90
C TYR A 37 12.67 -15.71 2.56
N PRO A 38 12.04 -14.73 1.91
CA PRO A 38 11.39 -14.94 0.62
C PRO A 38 12.44 -15.20 -0.47
N ILE A 39 12.14 -16.15 -1.33
CA ILE A 39 12.88 -16.44 -2.55
C ILE A 39 11.91 -16.37 -3.75
N ALA A 40 12.44 -16.25 -4.97
CA ALA A 40 11.61 -16.11 -6.16
C ALA A 40 10.53 -17.21 -6.28
N HIS A 41 10.84 -18.44 -5.89
CA HIS A 41 9.93 -19.59 -5.93
C HIS A 41 9.02 -19.74 -4.70
N ALA A 42 9.26 -19.00 -3.61
CA ALA A 42 8.47 -19.03 -2.38
C ALA A 42 8.48 -17.63 -1.73
N GLY A 43 7.44 -16.85 -2.02
CA GLY A 43 7.35 -15.43 -1.66
C GLY A 43 7.28 -14.50 -2.88
N GLY A 44 7.86 -14.91 -4.01
CA GLY A 44 7.80 -14.19 -5.28
C GLY A 44 9.03 -13.31 -5.54
N SER A 45 9.31 -13.05 -6.81
CA SER A 45 10.53 -12.37 -7.25
C SER A 45 10.66 -10.94 -6.72
N MET A 46 9.55 -10.20 -6.63
CA MET A 46 9.57 -8.82 -6.17
C MET A 46 9.91 -8.71 -4.67
N ALA A 47 9.35 -9.58 -3.83
CA ALA A 47 9.66 -9.62 -2.41
C ALA A 47 11.09 -10.12 -2.15
N ALA A 48 11.55 -11.14 -2.88
CA ALA A 48 12.94 -11.59 -2.83
C ALA A 48 13.91 -10.46 -3.19
N LEU A 49 13.63 -9.74 -4.28
CA LEU A 49 14.44 -8.59 -4.68
C LEU A 49 14.41 -7.46 -3.64
N ALA A 50 13.26 -7.21 -3.00
CA ALA A 50 13.16 -6.21 -1.94
C ALA A 50 14.01 -6.58 -0.72
N MET A 51 14.07 -7.88 -0.34
CA MET A 51 14.95 -8.34 0.73
C MET A 51 16.43 -8.14 0.41
N ASP A 52 16.82 -8.25 -0.86
CA ASP A 52 18.22 -8.08 -1.26
C ASP A 52 18.62 -6.59 -1.41
N LEU A 53 17.66 -5.71 -1.76
CA LEU A 53 17.93 -4.30 -2.08
C LEU A 53 17.69 -3.32 -0.94
N PHE A 54 16.81 -3.64 0.01
CA PHE A 54 16.56 -2.78 1.19
C PHE A 54 17.79 -2.77 2.10
N GLN A 55 17.96 -1.69 2.86
CA GLN A 55 19.16 -1.49 3.67
C GLN A 55 19.19 -2.38 4.92
N ASP A 56 18.07 -2.51 5.63
CA ASP A 56 17.88 -3.41 6.78
C ASP A 56 16.48 -4.02 6.70
N PRO A 57 16.25 -4.98 5.77
CA PRO A 57 14.93 -5.51 5.52
C PRO A 57 14.45 -6.45 6.63
N VAL A 58 13.15 -6.44 6.85
CA VAL A 58 12.41 -7.37 7.71
C VAL A 58 11.09 -7.74 7.07
N LEU A 59 10.55 -8.91 7.43
CA LEU A 59 9.17 -9.23 7.13
C LEU A 59 8.25 -8.88 8.29
N VAL A 60 7.09 -8.35 7.94
CA VAL A 60 5.99 -8.05 8.86
C VAL A 60 4.72 -8.78 8.42
N GLU A 61 3.87 -9.10 9.38
CA GLU A 61 2.60 -9.81 9.13
C GLU A 61 1.65 -8.99 8.27
N GLU A 62 1.42 -7.73 8.66
CA GLU A 62 0.45 -6.83 8.01
C GLU A 62 0.87 -5.36 8.16
N ILE A 63 0.24 -4.48 7.37
CA ILE A 63 0.43 -3.03 7.44
C ILE A 63 -0.90 -2.27 7.27
N GLN A 64 -0.84 -0.96 7.55
CA GLN A 64 -1.88 -0.01 7.17
C GLN A 64 -1.30 1.12 6.30
N ALA A 65 -1.31 0.91 4.98
CA ALA A 65 -0.76 1.80 3.97
C ALA A 65 -1.73 2.93 3.58
N GLN A 66 -1.16 4.08 3.19
CA GLN A 66 -1.92 5.22 2.66
C GLN A 66 -2.22 5.13 1.16
N ALA A 67 -1.44 4.36 0.41
CA ALA A 67 -1.59 4.17 -1.02
C ALA A 67 -0.96 2.83 -1.43
N GLY A 68 -1.27 2.36 -2.63
CA GLY A 68 -0.70 1.12 -3.15
C GLY A 68 -0.86 0.96 -4.66
N LEU A 69 0.02 0.15 -5.23
CA LEU A 69 0.01 -0.29 -6.61
C LEU A 69 -0.09 -1.81 -6.63
N ASP A 70 -1.10 -2.33 -7.31
CA ASP A 70 -1.28 -3.76 -7.56
C ASP A 70 -0.98 -4.04 -9.03
N ILE A 71 0.08 -4.82 -9.27
CA ILE A 71 0.55 -5.19 -10.60
C ILE A 71 0.24 -6.67 -10.80
N GLY A 72 -0.67 -6.97 -11.73
CA GLY A 72 -1.07 -8.34 -12.04
C GLY A 72 -2.21 -8.89 -11.16
N HIS A 73 -2.98 -8.02 -10.51
CA HIS A 73 -4.15 -8.39 -9.69
C HIS A 73 -3.83 -9.34 -8.53
N THR A 74 -2.72 -9.05 -7.85
CA THR A 74 -2.25 -9.80 -6.68
C THR A 74 -3.05 -9.49 -5.42
N LEU A 75 -3.92 -8.48 -5.44
CA LEU A 75 -4.79 -8.03 -4.35
C LEU A 75 -3.99 -7.45 -3.16
N ILE A 76 -4.02 -6.13 -3.01
CA ILE A 76 -3.36 -5.40 -1.91
C ILE A 76 -4.35 -4.71 -0.96
N GLY A 77 -5.66 -4.92 -1.17
CA GLY A 77 -6.71 -4.17 -0.47
C GLY A 77 -6.71 -4.36 1.05
N MET A 78 -6.25 -5.52 1.53
CA MET A 78 -6.12 -5.80 2.98
C MET A 78 -5.10 -4.89 3.66
N HIS A 79 -4.13 -4.36 2.91
CA HIS A 79 -3.06 -3.51 3.45
C HIS A 79 -3.44 -2.03 3.49
N LEU A 80 -4.54 -1.62 2.84
CA LEU A 80 -4.91 -0.21 2.72
C LEU A 80 -5.74 0.25 3.92
N LYS A 81 -5.42 1.42 4.46
CA LYS A 81 -6.28 2.10 5.44
C LYS A 81 -7.68 2.34 4.84
N PRO A 82 -8.74 2.13 5.63
CA PRO A 82 -10.06 2.63 5.23
C PRO A 82 -10.06 4.17 5.17
N VAL A 83 -10.56 4.82 4.12
CA VAL A 83 -11.29 4.29 2.95
C VAL A 83 -10.39 4.25 1.72
N ALA A 84 -10.23 3.07 1.11
CA ALA A 84 -9.53 2.92 -0.16
C ALA A 84 -10.32 3.56 -1.32
N VAL A 85 -9.63 4.33 -2.16
CA VAL A 85 -10.17 5.05 -3.32
C VAL A 85 -9.34 4.67 -4.54
N PRO A 86 -9.91 3.94 -5.52
CA PRO A 86 -9.23 3.64 -6.78
C PRO A 86 -8.81 4.93 -7.47
N THR A 87 -7.56 4.99 -7.92
CA THR A 87 -6.97 6.16 -8.58
C THR A 87 -6.68 5.81 -10.04
N ARG A 88 -7.26 6.56 -10.97
CA ARG A 88 -7.01 6.37 -12.40
C ARG A 88 -5.69 7.05 -12.77
N LEU A 89 -4.72 6.24 -13.17
CA LEU A 89 -3.48 6.71 -13.74
C LEU A 89 -3.60 6.74 -15.27
N SER A 90 -2.78 7.56 -15.92
CA SER A 90 -2.63 7.53 -17.39
C SER A 90 -2.03 6.21 -17.88
N VAL A 91 -1.25 5.54 -17.02
CA VAL A 91 -0.68 4.21 -17.24
C VAL A 91 -1.53 3.17 -16.53
N ASN A 92 -1.96 2.13 -17.26
CA ASN A 92 -2.82 1.06 -16.72
C ASN A 92 -2.22 -0.35 -16.86
N LYS A 93 -0.96 -0.45 -17.29
CA LYS A 93 -0.20 -1.70 -17.38
C LYS A 93 1.29 -1.49 -17.10
N VAL A 94 1.94 -2.54 -16.62
CA VAL A 94 3.41 -2.69 -16.58
C VAL A 94 3.77 -3.96 -17.32
N GLY A 95 4.35 -3.83 -18.52
CA GLY A 95 4.41 -4.94 -19.48
C GLY A 95 3.00 -5.45 -19.78
N GLU A 96 2.78 -6.76 -19.64
CA GLU A 96 1.46 -7.39 -19.83
C GLU A 96 0.57 -7.35 -18.58
N ALA A 97 1.12 -7.01 -17.42
CA ALA A 97 0.38 -7.02 -16.17
C ALA A 97 -0.48 -5.76 -16.04
N CYS A 98 -1.77 -5.94 -15.73
CA CYS A 98 -2.66 -4.83 -15.39
C CYS A 98 -2.19 -4.11 -14.13
N LEU A 99 -2.24 -2.78 -14.15
CA LEU A 99 -1.90 -1.92 -13.03
C LEU A 99 -3.17 -1.33 -12.42
N VAL A 100 -3.38 -1.57 -11.13
CA VAL A 100 -4.41 -0.93 -10.32
C VAL A 100 -3.73 -0.07 -9.27
N ALA A 101 -4.11 1.21 -9.19
CA ALA A 101 -3.63 2.12 -8.17
C ALA A 101 -4.76 2.51 -7.22
N ALA A 102 -4.43 2.67 -5.94
CA ALA A 102 -5.36 3.18 -4.95
C ALA A 102 -4.65 4.11 -3.98
N ARG A 103 -5.37 5.14 -3.54
CA ARG A 103 -5.02 5.99 -2.39
C ARG A 103 -6.05 5.75 -1.28
N THR A 104 -5.81 6.31 -0.10
CA THR A 104 -6.76 6.26 1.00
C THR A 104 -7.21 7.68 1.38
N ARG A 105 -8.40 7.77 1.96
CA ARG A 105 -8.93 9.03 2.51
C ARG A 105 -9.60 8.79 3.86
N PRO A 106 -9.76 9.84 4.69
CA PRO A 106 -10.56 9.74 5.91
C PRO A 106 -12.00 9.31 5.63
N ARG A 107 -12.60 8.61 6.61
CA ARG A 107 -14.03 8.28 6.59
C ARG A 107 -14.83 9.58 6.68
N LEU A 108 -15.82 9.72 5.81
CA LEU A 108 -16.84 10.75 5.98
C LEU A 108 -17.86 10.23 7.00
N ILE A 109 -18.07 10.98 8.07
CA ILE A 109 -18.95 10.62 9.18
C ILE A 109 -20.00 11.72 9.39
N GLY A 110 -21.00 11.46 10.23
CA GLY A 110 -22.06 12.43 10.54
C GLY A 110 -23.38 12.12 9.81
N GLY A 111 -24.49 12.57 10.39
CA GLY A 111 -25.85 12.35 9.87
C GLY A 111 -26.26 13.37 8.81
N ALA A 112 -27.56 13.43 8.51
CA ALA A 112 -28.13 14.24 7.42
C ALA A 112 -27.83 15.76 7.44
N ARG A 113 -27.30 16.29 8.56
CA ARG A 113 -26.95 17.70 8.73
C ARG A 113 -25.44 17.97 8.59
N ALA A 114 -24.63 16.94 8.36
CA ALA A 114 -23.19 17.10 8.25
C ALA A 114 -22.83 17.86 6.97
N VAL A 115 -21.82 18.72 7.08
CA VAL A 115 -21.24 19.47 5.96
C VAL A 115 -19.76 19.08 5.89
N TYR A 116 -19.28 18.71 4.71
CA TYR A 116 -17.94 18.16 4.51
C TYR A 116 -16.92 19.17 3.96
N ALA A 117 -17.43 20.35 3.60
CA ALA A 117 -16.70 21.51 3.13
C ALA A 117 -17.06 22.71 3.98
N LYS A 118 -16.13 23.65 4.20
CA LYS A 118 -16.50 24.92 4.85
C LYS A 118 -17.42 25.71 3.89
N PRO A 119 -18.60 26.18 4.32
CA PRO A 119 -19.43 27.05 3.48
C PRO A 119 -18.66 28.32 3.07
N GLY A 120 -18.69 28.66 1.79
CA GLY A 120 -18.00 29.83 1.24
C GLY A 120 -16.53 29.63 0.89
N THR A 121 -16.00 28.40 0.95
CA THR A 121 -14.70 28.06 0.36
C THR A 121 -14.90 27.17 -0.87
N GLU A 122 -14.24 27.50 -1.98
CA GLU A 122 -14.09 26.58 -3.11
C GLU A 122 -13.25 25.38 -2.63
N GLU A 123 -13.84 24.19 -2.59
CA GLU A 123 -13.04 22.99 -2.42
C GLU A 123 -12.35 22.64 -3.74
N LEU A 124 -11.03 22.40 -3.66
CA LEU A 124 -10.29 21.57 -4.60
C LEU A 124 -10.75 20.11 -4.43
N VAL A 125 -12.01 19.78 -4.77
CA VAL A 125 -12.48 18.39 -4.78
C VAL A 125 -11.84 17.69 -5.98
N SER A 126 -10.67 17.10 -5.76
CA SER A 126 -9.99 16.23 -6.74
C SER A 126 -10.52 14.79 -6.73
N ASP A 127 -11.80 14.61 -6.41
CA ASP A 127 -12.55 13.35 -6.57
C ASP A 127 -13.55 13.45 -7.74
N LYS A 128 -13.23 14.26 -8.76
CA LYS A 128 -13.94 14.20 -10.04
C LYS A 128 -13.49 12.92 -10.78
N LYS A 129 -14.48 12.05 -11.03
CA LYS A 129 -14.38 10.84 -11.87
C LYS A 129 -13.73 11.10 -13.22
#